data_AF-A0A4Y9XLH6-F1
#
_entry.id   AF-A0A4Y9XLH6-F1
#
_cell.length_a   1.000
_cell.length_b   1.000
_cell.length_c   1.000
_cell.angle_alpha   90.00
_cell.angle_beta   90.00
_cell.angle_gamma   90.00
#
_symmetry.space_group_name_H-M   'P 1'
#
loop_
_entity.id
_entity.type
_entity.pdbx_description
1 polymer ?
#
loop_
_entity_poly.entity_id
_entity_poly.type
_entity_poly.pdbx_seq_one_letter_code
_entity_poly.pdbx_strand_id
1 'polypeptide(L)'
;MTPAGLVYVGTFIDAPTHEALRVRTNHLCVVDGKGRIVLLHPLPEGTTDDVEKIKIFVAEEHRGLDVLLMKEWEFICPGMIDCHNHAPQYHQIGTATDYTLFNWLFNVTFPNE
;
A
#
# COMPACT_ATOMS: atom_id res chain seq x y z
N MET A 1 -2.26 -4.96 -24.02
CA MET A 1 -3.35 -5.55 -23.21
C MET A 1 -3.41 -4.74 -21.92
N THR A 2 -4.57 -4.21 -21.55
CA THR A 2 -4.76 -3.71 -20.18
C THR A 2 -4.60 -4.89 -19.22
N PRO A 3 -3.90 -4.75 -18.09
CA PRO A 3 -3.81 -5.79 -17.09
C PRO A 3 -5.21 -6.27 -16.71
N ALA A 4 -5.38 -7.58 -16.49
CA ALA A 4 -6.55 -8.07 -15.79
C ALA A 4 -6.60 -7.42 -14.39
N GLY A 5 -7.80 -7.26 -13.84
CA GLY A 5 -7.94 -6.85 -12.44
C GLY A 5 -7.37 -7.89 -11.48
N LEU A 6 -7.24 -7.51 -10.21
CA LEU A 6 -6.62 -8.32 -9.16
C LEU A 6 -7.50 -8.29 -7.91
N VAL A 7 -7.65 -9.44 -7.26
CA VAL A 7 -8.31 -9.56 -5.96
C VAL A 7 -7.25 -9.82 -4.89
N TYR A 8 -7.19 -8.96 -3.89
CA TYR A 8 -6.39 -9.16 -2.70
C TYR A 8 -7.28 -9.67 -1.58
N VAL A 9 -6.84 -10.69 -0.86
CA VAL A 9 -7.54 -11.21 0.32
C VAL A 9 -6.59 -11.19 1.51
N GLY A 10 -7.03 -10.62 2.62
CA GLY A 10 -6.24 -10.56 3.84
C GLY A 10 -6.60 -9.37 4.72
N THR A 11 -5.56 -8.79 5.32
CA THR A 11 -5.69 -7.67 6.26
C THR A 11 -5.39 -6.34 5.59
N PHE A 12 -6.28 -5.35 5.79
CA PHE A 12 -6.12 -4.00 5.28
C PHE A 12 -6.15 -2.99 6.43
N ILE A 13 -5.14 -2.14 6.49
CA ILE A 13 -4.98 -1.13 7.53
C ILE A 13 -4.96 0.25 6.88
N ASP A 14 -5.88 1.13 7.26
CA ASP A 14 -5.95 2.50 6.76
C ASP A 14 -6.32 3.51 7.86
N ALA A 15 -6.16 4.80 7.55
CA ALA A 15 -6.53 5.90 8.42
C ALA A 15 -7.59 6.76 7.72
N PRO A 16 -8.90 6.44 7.85
CA PRO A 16 -9.95 7.16 7.14
C PRO A 16 -10.12 8.61 7.60
N THR A 17 -9.71 8.91 8.83
CA THR A 17 -9.65 10.24 9.42
C THR A 17 -8.33 10.40 10.17
N HIS A 18 -7.99 11.62 10.56
CA HIS A 18 -6.77 11.90 11.32
C HIS A 18 -6.77 11.32 12.75
N GLU A 19 -7.92 10.83 13.24
CA GLU A 19 -8.09 10.30 14.60
C GLU A 19 -8.27 8.78 14.63
N ALA A 20 -8.36 8.12 13.47
CA ALA A 20 -8.74 6.72 13.39
C ALA A 20 -7.68 5.88 12.67
N LEU A 21 -7.29 4.78 13.32
CA LEU A 21 -6.64 3.65 12.67
C LEU A 21 -7.68 2.54 12.51
N ARG A 22 -7.98 2.15 11.28
CA ARG A 22 -8.96 1.11 10.97
C ARG A 22 -8.24 -0.13 10.47
N VAL A 23 -8.44 -1.23 11.19
CA VAL A 23 -7.92 -2.56 10.86
C VAL A 23 -9.07 -3.42 10.38
N ARG A 24 -8.96 -3.93 9.15
CA ARG A 24 -9.93 -4.86 8.56
C ARG A 24 -9.27 -6.19 8.29
N THR A 25 -9.49 -7.15 9.18
CA THR A 25 -9.08 -8.55 8.98
C THR A 25 -10.13 -9.29 8.15
N ASN A 26 -9.74 -10.35 7.45
CA ASN A 26 -10.66 -11.18 6.67
C ASN A 26 -11.49 -10.39 5.63
N HIS A 27 -10.83 -9.55 4.83
CA HIS A 27 -11.47 -8.78 3.77
C HIS A 27 -10.91 -9.15 2.40
N LEU A 28 -11.69 -8.86 1.38
CA LEU A 28 -11.26 -8.86 -0.01
C LEU A 28 -11.25 -7.43 -0.55
N CYS A 29 -10.27 -7.10 -1.39
CA CYS A 29 -10.15 -5.85 -2.12
C CYS A 29 -10.00 -6.15 -3.61
N VAL A 30 -10.92 -5.67 -4.44
CA VAL A 30 -10.88 -5.84 -5.89
C VAL A 30 -10.34 -4.56 -6.52
N VAL A 31 -9.29 -4.71 -7.33
CA VAL A 31 -8.68 -3.65 -8.12
C VAL A 31 -8.92 -3.94 -9.60
N ASP A 32 -9.48 -2.99 -10.33
CA ASP A 32 -9.74 -3.15 -11.76
C ASP A 32 -8.47 -3.05 -12.62
N GLY A 33 -8.56 -3.37 -13.91
CA GLY A 33 -7.44 -3.28 -14.85
C GLY A 33 -6.91 -1.85 -15.11
N LYS A 34 -7.50 -0.83 -14.48
CA LYS A 34 -7.05 0.57 -14.50
C LYS A 34 -6.40 0.98 -13.16
N GLY A 35 -6.25 0.05 -12.21
CA GLY A 35 -5.64 0.32 -10.91
C GLY A 35 -6.59 1.00 -9.91
N ARG A 36 -7.91 0.91 -10.10
CA ARG A 36 -8.90 1.49 -9.18
C ARG A 36 -9.43 0.43 -8.23
N ILE A 37 -9.52 0.76 -6.95
CA ILE A 37 -10.27 -0.04 -5.98
C ILE A 37 -11.75 0.07 -6.35
N VAL A 38 -12.37 -1.04 -6.74
CA VAL A 38 -13.79 -1.10 -7.11
C VAL A 38 -14.66 -1.74 -6.03
N LEU A 39 -14.05 -2.55 -5.16
CA LEU A 39 -14.74 -3.18 -4.03
C LEU A 39 -13.76 -3.41 -2.88
N LEU A 40 -14.22 -3.17 -1.66
CA LEU A 40 -13.56 -3.57 -0.42
C LEU A 40 -14.65 -4.12 0.51
N HIS A 41 -14.63 -5.42 0.78
CA HIS A 41 -15.76 -6.11 1.42
C HIS A 41 -15.27 -7.20 2.39
N PRO A 42 -15.94 -7.43 3.53
CA PRO A 42 -15.62 -8.57 4.40
C PRO A 42 -15.86 -9.89 3.67
N LEU A 43 -15.03 -10.89 3.96
CA LEU A 43 -15.35 -12.27 3.57
C LEU A 43 -16.50 -12.81 4.43
N PRO A 44 -17.25 -13.82 3.94
CA PRO A 44 -18.29 -14.49 4.71
C PRO A 44 -17.74 -15.07 6.02
N GLU A 45 -18.60 -15.17 7.04
CA GLU A 45 -18.25 -15.84 8.29
C GLU A 45 -17.89 -17.33 8.05
N GLY A 46 -16.87 -17.83 8.74
CA GLY A 46 -16.40 -19.21 8.61
C GLY A 46 -15.45 -19.48 7.42
N THR A 47 -15.10 -18.44 6.65
CA THR A 47 -14.12 -18.52 5.55
C THR A 47 -12.69 -18.17 5.97
N THR A 48 -12.48 -17.69 7.19
CA THR A 48 -11.28 -16.98 7.66
C THR A 48 -9.94 -17.71 7.48
N ASP A 49 -9.94 -19.04 7.51
CA ASP A 49 -8.70 -19.85 7.53
C ASP A 49 -8.70 -20.96 6.47
N ASP A 50 -9.77 -21.04 5.69
CA ASP A 50 -9.96 -22.09 4.69
C ASP A 50 -9.66 -21.53 3.29
N VAL A 51 -8.39 -21.60 2.92
CA VAL A 51 -7.85 -21.12 1.64
C VAL A 51 -8.67 -21.63 0.45
N GLU A 52 -9.15 -22.88 0.50
CA GLU A 52 -9.95 -23.45 -0.59
C GLU A 52 -11.34 -22.83 -0.64
N LYS A 53 -12.02 -22.62 0.49
CA LYS A 53 -13.29 -21.89 0.51
C LYS A 53 -13.15 -20.44 0.03
N ILE A 54 -12.07 -19.75 0.43
CA ILE A 54 -11.80 -18.39 -0.03
C ILE A 54 -11.63 -18.37 -1.55
N LYS A 55 -10.82 -19.29 -2.11
CA LYS A 55 -10.62 -19.38 -3.55
C LYS A 55 -11.93 -19.67 -4.28
N ILE A 56 -12.76 -20.58 -3.78
CA ILE A 56 -14.07 -20.89 -4.38
C ILE A 56 -14.95 -19.63 -4.39
N PHE A 57 -15.09 -18.96 -3.25
CA PHE A 57 -15.90 -17.75 -3.14
C PHE A 57 -15.44 -16.65 -4.11
N VAL A 58 -14.13 -16.36 -4.15
CA VAL A 58 -13.58 -15.36 -5.06
C VAL A 58 -13.71 -15.80 -6.52
N ALA A 59 -13.53 -17.09 -6.83
CA ALA A 59 -13.70 -17.62 -8.17
C ALA A 59 -15.16 -17.65 -8.64
N GLU A 60 -16.16 -17.64 -7.75
CA GLU A 60 -17.57 -17.55 -8.14
C GLU A 60 -17.95 -16.11 -8.48
N GLU A 61 -17.55 -15.15 -7.64
CA GLU A 61 -17.95 -13.73 -7.74
C GLU A 61 -17.03 -12.90 -8.66
N HIS A 62 -15.76 -13.31 -8.82
CA HIS A 62 -14.72 -12.52 -9.50
C HIS A 62 -13.93 -13.34 -10.54
N ARG A 63 -14.66 -14.15 -11.33
CA ARG A 63 -14.10 -15.02 -12.38
C ARG A 63 -13.12 -14.30 -13.30
N GLY A 64 -11.97 -14.92 -13.52
CA GLY A 64 -10.96 -14.45 -14.48
C GLY A 64 -10.05 -13.34 -13.96
N LEU A 65 -10.19 -12.94 -12.69
CA LEU A 65 -9.21 -12.10 -12.01
C LEU A 65 -8.20 -12.97 -11.27
N ASP A 66 -6.95 -12.52 -11.23
CA ASP A 66 -5.94 -13.14 -10.39
C ASP A 66 -6.27 -12.88 -8.91
N VAL A 67 -5.87 -13.81 -8.05
CA VAL A 67 -6.15 -13.74 -6.61
C VAL A 67 -4.84 -13.84 -5.84
N LEU A 68 -4.58 -12.84 -5.00
CA LEU A 68 -3.47 -12.81 -4.05
C LEU A 68 -4.01 -13.00 -2.63
N LEU A 69 -3.67 -14.13 -2.04
CA LEU A 69 -3.96 -14.43 -0.63
C LEU A 69 -2.75 -14.04 0.22
N MET A 70 -2.95 -13.10 1.15
CA MET A 70 -1.93 -12.70 2.11
C MET A 70 -1.73 -13.80 3.17
N LYS A 71 -0.50 -13.92 3.68
CA LYS A 71 -0.24 -14.72 4.89
C LYS A 71 -0.81 -14.03 6.13
N GLU A 72 -0.99 -14.78 7.20
CA GLU A 72 -1.51 -14.30 8.49
C GLU A 72 -0.80 -13.02 9.01
N TRP A 73 0.50 -12.91 8.77
CA TRP A 73 1.35 -11.80 9.24
C TRP A 73 1.53 -10.68 8.21
N GLU A 74 0.87 -10.79 7.06
CA GLU A 74 0.95 -9.80 5.98
C GLU A 74 -0.30 -8.90 6.01
N PHE A 75 -0.10 -7.62 5.69
CA PHE A 75 -1.18 -6.66 5.56
C PHE A 75 -0.86 -5.65 4.46
N ILE A 76 -1.89 -5.00 3.93
CA ILE A 76 -1.77 -3.87 3.01
C ILE A 76 -2.15 -2.59 3.74
N CYS A 77 -1.39 -1.53 3.51
CA CYS A 77 -1.74 -0.16 3.88
C CYS A 77 -1.65 0.78 2.65
N PRO A 78 -2.24 1.99 2.71
CA PRO A 78 -2.03 3.01 1.70
C PRO A 78 -0.54 3.32 1.51
N GLY A 79 -0.15 3.59 0.26
CA GLY A 79 1.20 4.09 -0.02
C GLY A 79 1.46 5.41 0.71
N MET A 80 2.69 5.58 1.20
CA MET A 80 3.12 6.81 1.86
C MET A 80 3.18 7.96 0.86
N ILE A 81 2.68 9.13 1.25
CA ILE A 81 2.72 10.36 0.43
C ILE A 81 3.77 11.27 1.05
N ASP A 82 4.88 11.45 0.33
CA ASP A 82 5.89 12.45 0.68
C ASP A 82 5.54 13.79 0.01
N CYS A 83 5.15 14.77 0.83
CA CYS A 83 4.73 16.09 0.35
C CYS A 83 5.90 17.04 0.09
N HIS A 84 7.14 16.69 0.48
CA HIS A 84 8.27 17.57 0.35
C HIS A 84 9.60 16.82 0.37
N ASN A 85 10.24 16.74 -0.79
CA ASN A 85 11.55 16.12 -0.95
C ASN A 85 12.40 16.90 -1.95
N HIS A 86 13.70 17.02 -1.67
CA HIS A 86 14.70 17.57 -2.58
C HIS A 86 15.46 16.45 -3.27
N ALA A 87 14.90 15.91 -4.36
CA ALA A 87 15.49 14.77 -5.07
C ALA A 87 16.97 14.96 -5.49
N PRO A 88 17.43 16.14 -5.97
CA PRO A 88 18.84 16.34 -6.31
C PRO A 88 19.80 16.17 -5.12
N GLN A 89 19.31 16.42 -3.91
CA GLN A 89 20.11 16.40 -2.68
C GLN A 89 20.23 14.99 -2.07
N TYR A 90 19.70 13.95 -2.73
CA TYR A 90 19.72 12.58 -2.22
C TYR A 90 21.15 12.09 -1.88
N HIS A 91 22.16 12.45 -2.68
CA HIS A 91 23.55 12.06 -2.43
C HIS A 91 24.14 12.67 -1.15
N GLN A 92 23.52 13.71 -0.60
CA GLN A 92 23.99 14.43 0.58
C GLN A 92 23.39 13.86 1.88
N ILE A 93 22.47 12.90 1.80
CA ILE A 93 21.78 12.30 2.96
C ILE A 93 22.80 11.74 3.96
N GLY A 94 22.65 12.14 5.23
CA GLY A 94 23.50 11.67 6.33
C GLY A 94 24.86 12.36 6.44
N THR A 95 25.13 13.39 5.63
CA THR A 95 26.36 14.19 5.68
C THR A 95 26.10 15.59 6.24
N ALA A 96 27.18 16.33 6.56
CA ALA A 96 27.12 17.78 6.83
C ALA A 96 26.10 18.18 7.93
N THR A 97 25.88 17.30 8.90
CA THR A 97 24.89 17.45 9.98
C THR A 97 25.33 18.41 11.07
N ASP A 98 26.55 18.92 10.98
CA ASP A 98 27.16 19.91 11.86
C ASP A 98 26.94 21.36 11.42
N TYR A 99 26.44 21.59 10.19
CA TYR A 99 26.13 22.93 9.70
C TYR A 99 24.74 23.42 10.13
N THR A 100 24.63 24.73 10.36
CA THR A 100 23.34 25.43 10.36
C THR A 100 22.82 25.56 8.93
N LEU A 101 21.51 25.83 8.76
CA LEU A 101 20.85 25.87 7.46
C LEU A 101 21.61 26.69 6.40
N PHE A 102 21.96 27.95 6.69
CA PHE A 102 22.66 28.78 5.71
C PHE A 102 24.05 28.23 5.35
N ASN A 103 24.81 27.73 6.33
CA ASN A 103 26.13 27.16 6.06
C ASN A 103 26.01 25.86 5.24
N TRP A 104 25.00 25.04 5.52
CA TRP A 104 24.72 23.84 4.74
C TRP A 104 24.35 24.19 3.30
N LEU A 105 23.45 25.17 3.10
CA LEU A 105 23.04 25.62 1.77
C LEU A 105 24.23 26.04 0.90
N PHE A 106 25.09 26.93 1.42
CA PHE A 106 26.19 27.48 0.61
C PHE A 106 27.38 26.55 0.45
N ASN A 107 27.73 25.76 1.47
CA ASN A 107 28.93 24.93 1.43
C ASN A 107 28.68 23.52 0.89
N VAL A 108 27.43 23.05 0.90
CA VAL A 108 27.08 21.66 0.54
C VAL A 108 25.99 21.62 -0.51
N THR A 109 24.84 22.24 -0.26
CA THR A 109 23.67 22.06 -1.13
C THR A 109 23.84 22.67 -2.50
N PHE A 110 24.04 23.98 -2.59
CA PHE A 110 24.14 24.70 -3.87
C PHE A 110 25.27 24.18 -4.78
N PRO A 111 26.44 23.78 -4.27
CA PRO A 111 27.48 23.19 -5.12
C PRO A 111 27.17 21.79 -5.65
N ASN A 112 26.22 21.06 -5.05
CA ASN A 112 25.97 19.63 -5.30
C ASN A 112 24.51 19.32 -5.66
N GLU A 113 23.71 20.32 -6.02
CA GLU A 113 22.34 20.17 -6.54
C GLU A 113 22.25 20.38 -8.06
#